data_AF-A0AAU0LPZ6-F1
#
_entry.id   AF-A0AAU0LPZ6-F1
#
_cell.length_a   1.000
_cell.length_b   1.000
_cell.length_c   1.000
_cell.angle_alpha   90.00
_cell.angle_beta   90.00
_cell.angle_gamma   90.00
#
_symmetry.space_group_name_H-M   'P 1'
#
loop_
_entity.id
_entity.type
_entity.pdbx_description
1 polymer ?
#
loop_
_entity_poly.entity_id
_entity_poly.type
_entity_poly.pdbx_seq_one_letter_code
_entity_poly.pdbx_strand_id
1 'polypeptide(L)' 'MGNNNSVIENLDSKYRGYLEDEGKWLNEGFKNIFIDGVPSKENLKTSVYLMLPQEIREYVDQLLLND' A
#
# COMPACT_ATOMS: atom_id res chain seq x y z
N MET A 1 0.09 -17.33 10.61
CA MET A 1 1.03 -17.15 9.49
C MET A 1 0.17 -16.93 8.25
N GLY A 2 0.10 -15.71 7.69
CA GLY A 2 -0.45 -15.55 6.33
C GLY A 2 -1.38 -14.36 6.00
N ASN A 3 -1.45 -13.26 6.75
CA ASN A 3 -2.30 -12.11 6.35
C ASN A 3 -1.52 -10.95 5.71
N ASN A 4 -0.25 -10.74 6.09
CA ASN A 4 0.53 -9.59 5.60
C ASN A 4 0.73 -9.58 4.08
N ASN A 5 1.02 -10.74 3.47
CA ASN A 5 1.12 -10.81 2.00
C ASN A 5 -0.21 -10.45 1.32
N SER A 6 -1.35 -10.75 1.95
CA SER A 6 -2.68 -10.46 1.40
C SER A 6 -2.91 -8.95 1.23
N VAL A 7 -2.52 -8.11 2.19
CA VAL A 7 -2.75 -6.65 2.11
C VAL A 7 -2.02 -6.02 0.93
N ILE A 8 -0.73 -6.33 0.77
CA ILE A 8 0.10 -5.76 -0.31
C ILE A 8 -0.35 -6.31 -1.66
N GLU A 9 -0.60 -7.62 -1.76
CA GLU A 9 -1.07 -8.25 -3.00
C GLU A 9 -2.45 -7.70 -3.42
N ASN A 10 -3.35 -7.46 -2.47
CA ASN A 10 -4.65 -6.85 -2.74
C ASN A 10 -4.52 -5.42 -3.26
N LEU A 11 -3.60 -4.62 -2.68
CA LEU A 11 -3.32 -3.26 -3.14
C LEU A 11 -2.73 -3.25 -4.55
N ASP A 12 -1.70 -4.05 -4.79
CA ASP A 12 -1.03 -4.14 -6.09
C ASP A 12 -2.00 -4.62 -7.17
N SER A 13 -2.84 -5.62 -6.88
CA SER A 13 -3.82 -6.13 -7.84
C SER A 13 -4.93 -5.12 -8.12
N LYS A 14 -5.47 -4.44 -7.09
CA LYS A 14 -6.58 -3.50 -7.25
C LYS A 14 -6.16 -2.23 -7.98
N TYR A 15 -4.97 -1.72 -7.67
CA TYR A 15 -4.46 -0.46 -8.21
C TYR A 15 -3.32 -0.66 -9.21
N ARG A 16 -3.30 -1.82 -9.89
CA ARG A 16 -2.30 -2.14 -10.92
C ARG A 16 -2.19 -1.05 -11.99
N GLY A 17 -3.32 -0.53 -12.47
CA GLY A 17 -3.32 0.56 -13.46
C GLY A 17 -2.63 1.82 -12.93
N TYR A 18 -2.88 2.18 -11.67
CA TYR A 18 -2.17 3.29 -11.03
C TYR A 18 -0.66 3.03 -10.99
N LEU A 19 -0.22 1.84 -10.56
CA LEU A 19 1.21 1.49 -10.51
C LEU A 19 1.89 1.53 -11.89
N GLU A 20 1.17 1.15 -12.95
CA GLU A 20 1.66 1.14 -14.33
C GLU A 20 1.69 2.53 -14.97
N ASP A 21 0.94 3.51 -14.45
CA ASP A 21 0.85 4.87 -15.00
C ASP A 21 1.48 5.93 -14.08
N GLU A 22 0.77 6.34 -13.03
CA GLU A 22 1.12 7.45 -12.14
C GLU A 22 2.02 7.02 -10.97
N GLY A 23 1.89 5.77 -10.53
CA GLY A 23 2.51 5.19 -9.34
C GLY A 23 3.90 4.60 -9.57
N LYS A 24 4.53 4.80 -10.73
CA LYS A 24 5.86 4.25 -11.07
C LYS A 24 6.95 4.60 -10.06
N TRP A 25 6.79 5.73 -9.36
CA TRP A 25 7.70 6.18 -8.31
C TRP A 25 7.70 5.25 -7.08
N LEU A 26 6.68 4.40 -6.90
CA LEU A 26 6.66 3.37 -5.87
C LEU A 26 7.62 2.21 -6.18
N ASN A 27 8.20 2.15 -7.38
CA ASN A 27 9.19 1.18 -7.87
C ASN A 27 8.73 -0.28 -7.78
N GLU A 28 8.65 -0.81 -6.56
CA GLU A 28 8.27 -2.19 -6.28
C GLU A 28 6.82 -2.34 -5.76
N GLY A 29 5.93 -1.40 -6.12
CA GLY A 29 4.51 -1.45 -5.75
C GLY A 29 4.20 -0.95 -4.33
N PHE A 30 3.05 -1.33 -3.80
CA PHE A 30 2.55 -0.84 -2.52
C PHE A 30 3.35 -1.36 -1.32
N LYS A 31 4.18 -2.39 -1.44
CA LYS A 31 5.11 -2.75 -0.35
C LYS A 31 6.01 -1.57 0.03
N ASN A 32 6.29 -0.67 -0.91
CA ASN A 32 7.19 0.46 -0.67
C ASN A 32 6.60 1.54 0.22
N ILE A 33 5.28 1.52 0.46
CA ILE A 33 4.62 2.42 1.43
C ILE A 33 4.84 1.96 2.88
N PHE A 34 5.41 0.77 3.09
CA PHE A 34 5.67 0.19 4.41
C PHE A 34 7.18 0.05 4.68
N ILE A 35 7.57 0.17 5.96
CA ILE A 35 8.91 -0.14 6.46
C ILE A 35 9.12 -1.66 6.34
N ASP A 36 10.22 -2.04 5.70
CA ASP A 36 10.59 -3.44 5.40
C ASP A 36 9.50 -4.28 4.73
N GLY A 37 8.53 -3.62 4.07
CA GLY A 37 7.38 -4.29 3.44
C GLY A 37 6.42 -4.93 4.43
N VAL A 38 6.43 -4.52 5.70
CA VAL A 38 5.53 -5.07 6.73
C VAL A 38 4.26 -4.21 6.82
N PRO A 39 3.09 -4.71 6.40
CA PRO A 39 1.86 -3.93 6.38
C PRO A 39 1.29 -3.77 7.79
N SER A 40 1.59 -2.65 8.41
CA SER A 40 0.98 -2.22 9.66
C SER A 40 0.92 -0.70 9.69
N LYS A 41 0.04 -0.14 10.52
CA LYS A 41 -0.07 1.31 10.69
C LYS A 41 1.21 1.92 11.26
N GLU A 42 1.90 1.19 12.13
CA GLU A 42 3.19 1.59 12.72
C GLU A 42 4.32 1.61 11.69
N ASN A 43 4.25 0.73 10.69
CA ASN A 43 5.24 0.64 9.62
C ASN A 43 4.89 1.49 8.40
N LEU A 44 3.83 2.29 8.44
CA LEU A 44 3.44 3.13 7.32
C LEU A 44 4.44 4.29 7.15
N LYS A 45 5.09 4.39 5.99
CA LYS A 45 5.93 5.54 5.64
C LYS A 45 5.03 6.73 5.33
N THR A 46 4.72 7.56 6.33
CA THR A 46 3.74 8.65 6.23
C THR A 46 3.97 9.58 5.03
N SER A 47 5.22 9.92 4.72
CA SER A 47 5.56 10.77 3.58
C SER A 47 5.14 10.16 2.24
N VAL A 48 5.43 8.87 2.05
CA VAL A 48 5.05 8.10 0.86
C VAL A 48 3.54 7.92 0.80
N TYR A 49 2.92 7.53 1.91
CA TYR A 49 1.46 7.35 1.99
C TYR A 49 0.70 8.63 1.62
N LEU A 50 1.12 9.79 2.12
CA LEU A 50 0.46 11.08 1.84
C LEU A 50 0.60 11.55 0.39
N MET A 51 1.54 10.99 -0.39
CA MET A 51 1.65 11.25 -1.83
C MET A 51 0.65 10.44 -2.65
N LEU A 52 0.00 9.43 -2.07
CA LEU A 52 -0.99 8.62 -2.77
C LEU A 52 -2.30 9.40 -2.95
N PRO A 53 -3.03 9.13 -4.05
CA PRO A 53 -4.42 9.56 -4.22
C PRO A 53 -5.29 9.23 -3.00
N GLN A 54 -6.24 10.11 -2.68
CA GLN A 54 -7.11 9.95 -1.51
C GLN A 54 -7.83 8.61 -1.48
N GLU A 55 -8.38 8.15 -2.61
CA GLU A 55 -9.08 6.87 -2.71
C GLU A 55 -8.19 5.68 -2.30
N ILE A 56 -6.92 5.70 -2.72
CA ILE A 56 -5.96 4.64 -2.39
C ILE A 56 -5.63 4.68 -0.88
N ARG A 57 -5.47 5.89 -0.32
CA ARG A 57 -5.23 6.07 1.12
C ARG A 57 -6.38 5.52 1.97
N GLU A 58 -7.62 5.82 1.59
CA GLU A 58 -8.82 5.31 2.27
C GLU A 58 -8.90 3.78 2.21
N TYR A 59 -8.54 3.18 1.07
CA TYR A 59 -8.52 1.72 0.95
C TYR A 59 -7.40 1.07 1.78
N VAL A 60 -6.21 1.67 1.82
CA VAL A 60 -5.12 1.23 2.72
C VAL A 60 -5.60 1.25 4.17
N ASP A 61 -6.25 2.33 4.61
CA ASP A 61 -6.76 2.45 5.97
C ASP A 61 -7.80 1.37 6.29
N GLN A 62 -8.70 1.07 5.35
CA GLN A 62 -9.68 -0.02 5.50
C GLN A 62 -9.02 -1.39 5.65
N LEU A 63 -7.96 -1.67 4.88
CA LEU A 63 -7.24 -2.94 4.98
C LEU A 63 -6.52 -3.06 6.33
N LEU A 64 -5.86 -1.99 6.79
CA LEU A 64 -5.12 -1.99 8.05
C LEU A 64 -5.98 -1.93 9.31
N LEU A 65 -7.27 -1.56 9.19
CA LEU A 65 -8.24 -1.61 10.28
C LEU A 65 -8.83 -3.01 10.51
N ASN A 66 -8.71 -3.90 9.54
CA ASN A 66 -9.30 -5.24 9.55
C ASN A 66 -8.26 -6.37 9.75
N ASP A 67 -6.98 -6.02 10.02
CA ASP A 67 -5.88 -6.95 10.36
C ASP A 67 -5.62 -6.95 11.87
#